data_AF-A0A2S6S897-F1
#
_entry.id   AF-A0A2S6S897-F1
#
_cell.length_a   1.000
_cell.length_b   1.000
_cell.length_c   1.000
_cell.angle_alpha   90.00
_cell.angle_beta   90.00
_cell.angle_gamma   90.00
#
_symmetry.space_group_name_H-M   'P 1'
#
loop_
_entity.id
_entity.type
_entity.pdbx_description
1 polymer ?
#
loop_
_entity_poly.entity_id
_entity_poly.type
_entity_poly.pdbx_seq_one_letter_code
_entity_poly.pdbx_strand_id
1 'polypeptide(L)'
;MNLGLVFKINAVINAINGLGLLFATAMFFQMANLPVSPAMIVIGQFTGVTVLFIALLSWRMPQVAGEALSSMGQLFAIGGVMWFLIIGYHIITGQVSGPTAYINIILIGLFAILFFMYSRKS
;
A
#
# COMPACT_ATOMS: atom_id res chain seq x y z
N MET A 1 15.40 -7.06 -11.88
CA MET A 1 13.97 -6.68 -11.74
C MET A 1 13.66 -5.57 -12.74
N ASN A 2 12.41 -5.44 -13.20
CA ASN A 2 11.97 -4.36 -14.10
C ASN A 2 10.73 -3.68 -13.50
N LEU A 3 10.38 -2.49 -14.00
CA LEU A 3 9.27 -1.70 -13.45
C LEU A 3 7.94 -2.45 -13.49
N GLY A 4 7.67 -3.18 -14.57
CA GLY A 4 6.46 -4.01 -14.69
C GLY A 4 6.34 -5.07 -13.59
N LEU A 5 7.45 -5.69 -13.20
CA LEU A 5 7.49 -6.64 -12.09
C LEU A 5 7.25 -5.95 -10.74
N VAL A 6 7.81 -4.76 -10.52
CA VAL A 6 7.56 -3.97 -9.29
C VAL A 6 6.06 -3.70 -9.13
N PHE A 7 5.38 -3.29 -10.20
CA PHE A 7 3.93 -3.11 -10.23
C PHE A 7 3.14 -4.37 -9.87
N LYS A 8 3.55 -5.53 -10.39
CA LYS A 8 2.88 -6.81 -10.08
C LYS A 8 3.10 -7.27 -8.65
N ILE A 9 4.30 -7.13 -8.10
CA ILE A 9 4.57 -7.48 -6.70
C ILE A 9 3.77 -6.54 -5.78
N ASN A 10 3.79 -5.23 -6.06
CA ASN A 10 2.99 -4.25 -5.32
C ASN A 10 1.49 -4.58 -5.37
N ALA A 11 0.99 -5.03 -6.52
CA ALA A 11 -0.40 -5.46 -6.67
C ALA A 11 -0.74 -6.65 -5.76
N VAL A 12 0.12 -7.68 -5.69
CA VAL A 12 -0.11 -8.84 -4.82
C VAL A 12 -0.14 -8.43 -3.34
N ILE A 13 0.79 -7.57 -2.92
CA ILE A 13 0.81 -7.07 -1.54
C ILE A 13 -0.44 -6.25 -1.22
N ASN A 14 -0.88 -5.37 -2.13
CA ASN A 14 -2.13 -4.63 -1.96
C ASN A 14 -3.35 -5.55 -1.97
N ALA A 15 -3.37 -6.61 -2.78
CA ALA A 15 -4.46 -7.58 -2.76
C ALA A 15 -4.58 -8.28 -1.39
N ILE A 16 -3.45 -8.69 -0.80
CA ILE A 16 -3.42 -9.28 0.56
C ILE A 16 -3.93 -8.27 1.58
N ASN A 17 -3.46 -7.02 1.55
CA ASN A 17 -3.92 -5.98 2.47
C ASN A 17 -5.41 -5.66 2.29
N GLY A 18 -5.89 -5.56 1.05
CA GLY A 18 -7.29 -5.30 0.73
C GLY A 18 -8.21 -6.42 1.20
N LEU A 19 -7.84 -7.68 0.97
CA LEU A 19 -8.57 -8.84 1.49
C LEU A 19 -8.55 -8.88 3.03
N GLY A 20 -7.40 -8.59 3.64
CA GLY A 20 -7.27 -8.51 5.10
C GLY A 20 -8.15 -7.42 5.70
N LEU A 21 -8.18 -6.23 5.10
CA LEU A 21 -9.05 -5.14 5.54
C LEU A 21 -10.53 -5.42 5.29
N LEU A 22 -10.88 -6.20 4.26
CA LEU A 22 -12.27 -6.54 3.94
C LEU A 22 -12.86 -7.66 4.83
N PHE A 23 -12.06 -8.69 5.11
CA PHE A 23 -12.55 -9.90 5.79
C PHE A 23 -11.97 -10.08 7.20
N ALA A 24 -10.87 -9.42 7.54
CA ALA A 24 -10.16 -9.55 8.81
C ALA A 24 -9.81 -8.19 9.45
N THR A 25 -10.68 -7.19 9.26
CA THR A 25 -10.46 -5.80 9.69
C THR A 25 -10.07 -5.68 11.17
N ALA A 26 -10.83 -6.35 12.04
CA ALA A 26 -10.62 -6.29 13.48
C ALA A 26 -9.21 -6.78 13.86
N MET A 27 -8.75 -7.87 13.25
CA MET A 27 -7.41 -8.41 13.48
C MET A 27 -6.34 -7.42 13.03
N PHE A 28 -6.45 -6.86 11.84
CA PHE A 28 -5.48 -5.91 11.30
C PHE A 28 -5.34 -4.66 12.18
N PHE A 29 -6.48 -4.13 12.65
CA PHE A 29 -6.51 -2.96 13.52
C PHE A 29 -5.99 -3.28 14.92
N GLN A 30 -6.34 -4.43 15.51
CA GLN A 30 -5.76 -4.87 16.79
C GLN A 30 -4.23 -5.01 16.70
N MET A 31 -3.72 -5.61 15.62
CA MET A 31 -2.28 -5.72 15.38
C MET A 31 -1.60 -4.37 15.10
N ALA A 32 -2.38 -3.33 14.82
CA ALA A 32 -1.92 -1.94 14.72
C ALA A 32 -2.12 -1.14 16.03
N ASN A 33 -2.55 -1.81 17.11
CA ASN A 33 -2.98 -1.22 18.38
C ASN A 33 -4.08 -0.14 18.23
N LEU A 34 -4.90 -0.25 17.18
CA LEU A 34 -6.07 0.61 17.00
C LEU A 34 -7.27 0.05 17.78
N PRO A 35 -8.07 0.93 18.42
CA PRO A 35 -9.32 0.50 19.03
C PRO A 35 -10.27 -0.04 17.96
N VAL A 36 -10.82 -1.23 18.22
CA VAL A 36 -11.79 -1.85 17.32
C VAL A 36 -13.20 -1.53 17.79
N SER A 37 -13.94 -0.84 16.94
CA SER A 37 -15.37 -0.58 17.09
C SER A 37 -16.13 -1.06 15.84
N PRO A 38 -17.46 -1.24 15.91
CA PRO A 38 -18.25 -1.58 14.74
C PRO A 38 -18.09 -0.57 13.59
N ALA A 39 -18.02 0.73 13.90
CA ALA A 39 -17.79 1.78 12.91
C ALA A 39 -16.40 1.67 12.25
N MET A 40 -15.36 1.35 13.02
CA MET A 40 -14.01 1.13 12.49
C MET A 40 -13.97 -0.09 11.55
N ILE A 41 -14.68 -1.17 11.90
CA ILE A 41 -14.78 -2.34 11.01
C ILE A 41 -15.40 -1.94 9.67
N VAL A 42 -16.50 -1.20 9.67
CA VAL A 42 -17.16 -0.70 8.45
C VAL A 42 -16.19 0.15 7.60
N ILE A 43 -15.46 1.09 8.23
CA ILE A 43 -14.47 1.92 7.52
C ILE A 43 -13.35 1.07 6.92
N GLY A 44 -12.83 0.10 7.68
CA GLY A 44 -11.78 -0.77 7.20
C GLY A 44 -12.25 -1.66 6.05
N GLN A 45 -13.50 -2.12 6.05
CA GLN A 45 -14.08 -2.87 4.94
C GLN A 45 -14.20 -2.02 3.66
N PHE A 46 -14.70 -0.78 3.76
CA PHE A 46 -14.71 0.14 2.62
C PHE A 46 -13.30 0.41 2.10
N THR A 47 -12.35 0.65 3.01
CA THR A 47 -10.93 0.83 2.66
C THR A 47 -10.38 -0.41 1.97
N GLY A 48 -10.73 -1.61 2.44
CA GLY A 48 -10.34 -2.88 1.84
C GLY A 48 -10.75 -2.99 0.38
N VAL A 49 -12.00 -2.62 0.04
CA VAL A 49 -12.47 -2.59 -1.36
C VAL A 49 -11.67 -1.59 -2.20
N THR A 50 -11.39 -0.40 -1.67
CA THR A 50 -10.55 0.60 -2.37
C THR A 50 -9.14 0.07 -2.62
N VAL A 51 -8.52 -0.57 -1.63
CA VAL A 51 -7.18 -1.14 -1.77
C VAL A 51 -7.16 -2.31 -2.76
N LEU A 52 -8.22 -3.13 -2.81
CA LEU A 52 -8.38 -4.17 -3.84
C LEU A 52 -8.46 -3.58 -5.25
N PHE A 53 -9.19 -2.47 -5.43
CA PHE A 53 -9.21 -1.78 -6.71
C PHE A 53 -7.82 -1.25 -7.10
N ILE A 54 -7.07 -0.66 -6.16
CA ILE A 54 -5.69 -0.21 -6.39
C ILE A 54 -4.78 -1.40 -6.74
N ALA A 55 -4.97 -2.56 -6.12
CA ALA A 55 -4.23 -3.79 -6.48
C ALA A 55 -4.47 -4.17 -7.95
N LEU A 56 -5.72 -4.15 -8.41
CA LEU A 56 -6.07 -4.43 -9.80
C LEU A 56 -5.48 -3.40 -10.76
N LEU A 57 -5.54 -2.10 -10.41
CA LEU A 57 -4.90 -1.04 -11.18
C LEU A 57 -3.39 -1.27 -11.30
N SER A 58 -2.71 -1.52 -10.17
CA SER A 58 -1.27 -1.82 -10.13
C SER A 58 -0.92 -3.05 -10.97
N TRP A 59 -1.75 -4.09 -10.96
CA TRP A 59 -1.54 -5.30 -11.76
C TRP A 59 -1.62 -5.04 -13.27
N ARG A 60 -2.59 -4.23 -13.68
CA ARG A 60 -2.86 -3.88 -15.09
C ARG A 60 -1.91 -2.81 -15.63
N MET A 61 -1.31 -2.01 -14.76
CA MET A 61 -0.49 -0.85 -15.14
C MET A 61 0.58 -1.15 -16.19
N PRO A 62 1.38 -2.23 -16.09
CA PRO A 62 2.40 -2.55 -17.09
C PRO A 62 1.85 -2.83 -18.50
N GLN A 63 0.57 -3.18 -18.60
CA GLN A 63 -0.10 -3.50 -19.87
C GLN A 63 -0.80 -2.28 -20.45
N VAL A 64 -1.36 -1.40 -19.60
CA VAL A 64 -2.20 -0.28 -20.05
C VAL A 64 -1.43 1.03 -20.18
N ALA A 65 -0.34 1.22 -19.44
CA ALA A 65 0.37 2.50 -19.42
C ALA A 65 1.26 2.71 -20.65
N GLY A 66 1.65 1.65 -21.36
CA GLY A 66 2.51 1.73 -22.55
C GLY A 66 3.77 2.56 -22.29
N GLU A 67 3.98 3.59 -23.11
CA GLU A 67 5.11 4.52 -23.00
C GLU A 67 5.09 5.35 -21.70
N ALA A 68 3.92 5.54 -21.08
CA ALA A 68 3.78 6.30 -19.83
C ALA A 68 4.12 5.48 -18.58
N LEU A 69 4.55 4.22 -18.71
CA LEU A 69 4.80 3.33 -17.57
C LEU A 69 5.83 3.91 -16.59
N SER A 70 6.89 4.56 -17.10
CA SER A 70 7.89 5.22 -16.25
C SER A 70 7.27 6.35 -15.42
N SER A 71 6.48 7.24 -16.04
CA SER A 71 5.76 8.32 -15.34
C SER A 71 4.77 7.78 -14.31
N MET A 72 4.08 6.67 -14.62
CA MET A 72 3.20 6.00 -13.64
C MET A 72 3.99 5.43 -12.47
N GLY A 73 5.16 4.85 -12.71
CA GLY A 73 6.04 4.38 -11.63
C GLY A 73 6.48 5.52 -10.71
N GLN A 74 6.83 6.68 -11.26
CA GLN A 74 7.17 7.87 -10.47
C GLN A 74 5.98 8.34 -9.61
N LEU A 75 4.77 8.33 -10.16
CA LEU A 75 3.56 8.67 -9.41
C LEU A 75 3.31 7.69 -8.24
N PHE A 76 3.50 6.39 -8.47
CA PHE A 76 3.41 5.39 -7.41
C PHE A 76 4.49 5.57 -6.34
N ALA A 77 5.70 5.99 -6.73
CA ALA A 77 6.76 6.33 -5.79
C ALA A 77 6.36 7.52 -4.89
N ILE A 78 5.80 8.59 -5.48
CA ILE A 78 5.29 9.75 -4.74
C ILE A 78 4.18 9.34 -3.77
N GLY A 79 3.20 8.56 -4.24
CA GLY A 79 2.14 8.02 -3.38
C GLY A 79 2.68 7.18 -2.22
N GLY A 80 3.70 6.35 -2.48
CA GLY A 80 4.40 5.59 -1.46
C GLY A 80 5.09 6.49 -0.42
N VAL A 81 5.76 7.56 -0.84
CA VAL A 81 6.36 8.54 0.09
C VAL A 81 5.29 9.23 0.94
N MET A 82 4.16 9.64 0.36
CA MET A 82 3.07 10.25 1.12
C MET A 82 2.56 9.31 2.22
N TRP A 83 2.37 8.03 1.91
CA TRP A 83 1.98 7.02 2.88
C TRP A 83 3.05 6.73 3.93
N PHE A 84 4.31 6.65 3.52
CA PHE A 84 5.43 6.47 4.44
C PHE A 84 5.47 7.59 5.49
N LEU A 85 5.28 8.84 5.07
CA LEU A 85 5.27 10.00 5.95
C LEU A 85 4.11 9.97 6.95
N ILE A 86 2.89 9.69 6.51
CA ILE A 86 1.72 9.68 7.42
C ILE A 86 1.77 8.50 8.41
N ILE A 87 2.25 7.31 7.99
CA ILE A 87 2.44 6.19 8.93
C ILE A 87 3.54 6.53 9.93
N GLY A 88 4.67 7.07 9.45
CA GLY A 88 5.76 7.52 10.32
C GLY A 88 5.28 8.53 11.36
N TYR A 89 4.49 9.51 10.94
CA TYR A 89 3.87 10.48 11.84
C TYR A 89 2.99 9.81 12.89
N HIS A 90 2.11 8.88 12.50
CA HIS A 90 1.24 8.17 13.44
C HIS A 90 1.99 7.23 14.39
N ILE A 91 3.12 6.66 13.97
CA ILE A 91 4.00 5.89 14.86
C ILE A 91 4.66 6.82 15.88
N ILE A 92 5.25 7.94 15.43
CA ILE A 92 5.96 8.90 16.29
C ILE A 92 5.01 9.54 17.33
N THR A 93 3.76 9.81 16.93
CA THR A 93 2.72 10.39 17.81
C THR A 93 1.94 9.34 18.61
N GLY A 94 2.33 8.06 18.53
CA GLY A 94 1.73 6.97 19.30
C GLY A 94 0.30 6.60 18.91
N GLN A 95 -0.18 7.04 17.74
CA GLN A 95 -1.54 6.76 17.26
C GLN A 95 -1.67 5.33 16.69
N VAL A 96 -0.59 4.77 16.15
CA VAL A 96 -0.51 3.38 15.69
C VAL A 96 0.81 2.77 16.13
N SER A 97 0.81 1.46 16.38
CA SER A 97 2.03 0.70 16.69
C SER A 97 1.83 -0.78 16.40
N GLY A 98 2.79 -1.62 16.76
CA GLY A 98 2.67 -3.07 16.60
C GLY A 98 2.98 -3.56 15.16
N PRO A 99 2.89 -4.88 14.94
CA PRO A 99 3.41 -5.52 13.74
C PRO A 99 2.85 -4.94 12.44
N THR A 100 1.55 -4.66 12.38
CA THR A 100 0.91 -4.12 11.16
C THR A 100 1.51 -2.77 10.78
N ALA A 101 1.66 -1.85 11.74
CA ALA A 101 2.21 -0.52 11.47
C ALA A 101 3.66 -0.59 10.97
N TYR A 102 4.50 -1.38 11.65
CA TYR A 102 5.93 -1.49 11.32
C TYR A 102 6.19 -2.24 10.01
N ILE A 103 5.46 -3.31 9.75
CA ILE A 103 5.58 -4.03 8.46
C ILE A 103 5.09 -3.12 7.33
N ASN A 104 4.00 -2.39 7.52
CA ASN A 104 3.43 -1.54 6.48
C ASN A 104 4.37 -0.38 6.10
N ILE A 105 4.94 0.34 7.06
CA ILE A 105 5.89 1.44 6.76
C ILE A 105 7.14 0.94 6.03
N ILE A 106 7.66 -0.24 6.40
CA ILE A 106 8.80 -0.85 5.70
C ILE A 106 8.44 -1.21 4.27
N LEU A 107 7.32 -1.90 4.06
CA LEU A 107 6.88 -2.30 2.72
C LEU A 107 6.62 -1.09 1.82
N ILE A 108 5.95 -0.06 2.33
CA ILE A 108 5.67 1.16 1.56
C ILE A 108 6.96 1.90 1.22
N GLY A 109 7.89 2.04 2.17
CA GLY A 109 9.20 2.66 1.91
C GLY A 109 9.99 1.88 0.85
N LEU A 110 10.01 0.55 0.94
CA LEU A 110 10.66 -0.31 -0.05
C LEU A 110 10.02 -0.13 -1.44
N PHE A 111 8.70 -0.17 -1.56
CA PHE A 111 8.04 0.02 -2.85
C PHE A 111 8.26 1.43 -3.41
N ALA A 112 8.23 2.47 -2.59
CA ALA A 112 8.53 3.83 -3.05
C ALA A 112 9.93 3.91 -3.68
N ILE A 113 10.93 3.34 -3.01
CA ILE A 113 12.30 3.26 -3.53
C ILE A 113 12.36 2.44 -4.82
N LEU A 114 11.74 1.26 -4.85
CA LEU A 114 11.75 0.39 -6.03
C LEU A 114 11.09 1.07 -7.23
N PHE A 115 9.91 1.68 -7.05
CA PHE A 115 9.23 2.41 -8.09
C PHE A 115 10.10 3.56 -8.62
N PHE A 116 10.70 4.37 -7.74
CA PHE A 116 11.59 5.45 -8.16
C PHE A 116 12.81 4.95 -8.95
N MET A 117 13.51 3.94 -8.41
CA MET A 117 14.73 3.39 -9.02
C MET A 117 14.47 2.76 -10.38
N TYR A 118 13.40 1.98 -10.52
CA TYR A 118 13.10 1.27 -11.77
C TYR A 118 12.38 2.15 -12.79
N SER A 119 11.75 3.26 -12.39
CA SER A 119 11.24 4.26 -13.35
C SER A 119 12.36 5.00 -14.07
N ARG A 120 13.48 5.29 -13.40
CA ARG A 120 14.63 5.97 -14.03
C ARG A 120 15.41 5.11 -15.03
N LYS A 121 15.19 3.80 -15.02
CA LYS A 121 15.87 2.83 -15.89
C LYS A 121 15.02 2.37 -17.07
N SER A 122 13.75 2.78 -17.11
CA SER A 122 12.74 2.30 -18.05
C SER A 122 12.47 3.28 -19.15
#